data_AF-A0A4P5XN71-F1
#
_entry.id   AF-A0A4P5XN71-F1
#
_cell.length_a   1.000
_cell.length_b   1.000
_cell.length_c   1.000
_cell.angle_alpha   90.00
_cell.angle_beta   90.00
_cell.angle_gamma   90.00
#
_symmetry.space_group_name_H-M   'P 1'
#
loop_
_entity.id
_entity.type
_entity.pdbx_description
1 polymer ?
#
loop_
_entity_poly.entity_id
_entity_poly.type
_entity_poly.pdbx_seq_one_letter_code
_entity_poly.pdbx_strand_id
1 'polypeptide(L)'
;MTNRMMIIRLMLGMLFVACLTAILSIFVPFLNDLGARLVGSSVLLAVGCAVLLPITPKENTQRLFLIARVWIGVVTFQVLAGLFLIWQDLIGGTSWIRSDTVSCAMLVIFVGICATIAPMRNFERRDEKLRNISKLAVWLIGLLTIGIALALLTAGNKAVSSNLVEKLMGSWFTLLCGSIVLSCCACGLIRGMPRWRKALAIIGLIAMSIGVAFWMYQVLSDFRPEHTSALRLALVSSGIAAAIGILSIGQALPIGPVESRLLPWVALLTAVAGWFAGSLSQTNESAGLNGRLLAATLVLDGCLGLTVIIFYVVGRRGATKDWIVTGATLTCPRCGKKAIFSTGEHPCSSCGFHVLLAFRDEKCSRCQHDVQHLPAGNPCPECGLAVENSAASYLLAGTTGTIDAPA
;
A
#
# COMPACT_ATOMS: atom_id res chain seq x y z
N MET A 1 7.67 4.67 17.73
CA MET A 1 6.47 5.11 16.96
C MET A 1 6.67 6.38 16.14
N THR A 2 7.49 7.33 16.60
CA THR A 2 7.77 8.64 15.98
C THR A 2 8.21 8.58 14.51
N ASN A 3 9.16 7.71 14.15
CA ASN A 3 9.71 7.64 12.79
C ASN A 3 8.65 7.31 11.71
N ARG A 4 7.72 6.41 12.00
CA ARG A 4 6.69 6.01 11.03
C ARG A 4 5.64 7.11 10.83
N MET A 5 5.30 7.86 11.87
CA MET A 5 4.40 9.01 11.75
C MET A 5 5.06 10.15 10.99
N MET A 6 6.37 10.33 11.15
CA MET A 6 7.16 11.25 10.34
C MET A 6 7.15 10.86 8.85
N ILE A 7 7.36 9.57 8.53
CA ILE A 7 7.30 9.07 7.13
C ILE A 7 5.92 9.32 6.51
N ILE A 8 4.83 9.04 7.23
CA ILE A 8 3.46 9.28 6.73
C ILE A 8 3.22 10.76 6.47
N ARG A 9 3.62 11.64 7.39
CA ARG A 9 3.51 13.10 7.21
C ARG A 9 4.32 13.58 6.03
N LEU A 10 5.53 13.06 5.85
CA LEU A 10 6.41 13.41 4.74
C LEU A 10 5.78 12.97 3.40
N MET A 11 5.28 11.74 3.32
CA MET A 11 4.59 11.23 2.14
C MET A 11 3.33 12.04 1.78
N LEU A 12 2.48 12.38 2.77
CA LEU A 12 1.32 13.24 2.55
C LEU A 12 1.72 14.65 2.12
N GLY A 13 2.78 15.21 2.70
CA GLY A 13 3.34 16.49 2.29
C GLY A 13 3.83 16.47 0.84
N MET A 14 4.52 15.40 0.42
CA MET A 14 4.99 15.25 -0.97
C MET A 14 3.84 15.10 -1.96
N LEU A 15 2.79 14.34 -1.62
CA LEU A 15 1.58 14.24 -2.45
C LEU A 15 0.84 15.57 -2.54
N PHE A 16 0.77 16.33 -1.44
CA PHE A 16 0.18 17.65 -1.46
C PHE A 16 0.94 18.60 -2.40
N VAL A 17 2.28 18.59 -2.34
CA VAL A 17 3.13 19.34 -3.27
C VAL A 17 2.90 18.88 -4.72
N ALA A 18 2.81 17.57 -4.97
CA ALA A 18 2.51 17.04 -6.31
C ALA A 18 1.17 17.57 -6.85
N CYS A 19 0.10 17.48 -6.06
CA CYS A 19 -1.22 18.01 -6.43
C CYS A 19 -1.19 19.52 -6.67
N LEU A 20 -0.55 20.29 -5.78
CA LEU A 20 -0.46 21.74 -5.90
C LEU A 20 0.31 22.15 -7.16
N THR A 21 1.44 21.51 -7.43
CA THR A 21 2.24 21.76 -8.64
C THR A 21 1.50 21.38 -9.92
N ALA A 22 0.73 20.28 -9.92
CA ALA A 22 -0.13 19.91 -11.04
C ALA A 22 -1.22 20.94 -11.31
N ILE A 23 -1.89 21.46 -10.27
CA ILE A 23 -2.90 22.51 -10.42
C ILE A 23 -2.25 23.81 -10.93
N LEU A 24 -1.12 24.22 -10.36
CA LEU A 24 -0.40 25.43 -10.78
C LEU A 24 0.11 25.34 -12.23
N SER A 25 0.45 24.14 -12.71
CA SER A 25 0.89 23.93 -14.10
C SER A 25 -0.18 24.27 -15.14
N ILE A 26 -1.46 24.27 -14.76
CA ILE A 26 -2.55 24.68 -15.64
C ILE A 26 -2.41 26.17 -15.97
N PHE A 27 -2.11 26.99 -14.96
CA PHE A 27 -2.13 28.45 -15.07
C PHE A 27 -0.81 29.06 -15.55
N VAL A 28 0.32 28.39 -15.35
CA VAL A 28 1.64 28.96 -15.61
C VAL A 28 2.36 28.18 -16.71
N PRO A 29 2.44 28.71 -17.95
CA PRO A 29 3.05 28.02 -19.09
C PRO A 29 4.54 27.69 -18.90
N PHE A 30 5.27 28.57 -18.20
CA PHE A 30 6.69 28.38 -17.90
C PHE A 30 6.93 27.18 -16.97
N LEU A 31 5.91 26.78 -16.20
CA LEU A 31 5.95 25.59 -15.36
C LEU A 31 5.67 24.30 -16.14
N ASN A 32 5.52 24.29 -17.46
CA ASN A 32 5.25 23.03 -18.16
C ASN A 32 6.40 22.03 -18.03
N ASP A 33 7.64 22.46 -18.27
CA ASP A 33 8.81 21.58 -18.14
C ASP A 33 9.24 21.40 -16.67
N LEU A 34 9.38 22.51 -15.94
CA LEU A 34 9.79 22.47 -14.54
C LEU A 34 8.73 21.80 -13.66
N GLY A 35 7.45 22.09 -13.91
CA GLY A 35 6.31 21.53 -13.18
C GLY A 35 6.13 20.06 -13.47
N ALA A 36 6.28 19.59 -14.71
CA ALA A 36 6.27 18.15 -14.99
C ALA A 36 7.39 17.40 -14.24
N ARG A 37 8.58 17.99 -14.16
CA ARG A 37 9.71 17.43 -13.39
C ARG A 37 9.45 17.44 -11.89
N LEU A 38 8.88 18.52 -11.34
CA LEU A 38 8.50 18.63 -9.93
C LEU A 38 7.40 17.64 -9.56
N VAL A 39 6.38 17.50 -10.41
CA VAL A 39 5.31 16.51 -10.27
C VAL A 39 5.89 15.10 -10.32
N GLY A 40 6.71 14.80 -11.32
CA GLY A 40 7.36 13.49 -11.45
C GLY A 40 8.22 13.15 -10.23
N SER A 41 9.00 14.12 -9.75
CA SER A 41 9.87 13.97 -8.57
C SER A 41 9.07 13.75 -7.28
N SER A 42 7.99 14.50 -7.09
CA SER A 42 7.15 14.41 -5.90
C SER A 42 6.33 13.12 -5.86
N VAL A 43 5.78 12.68 -6.99
CA VAL A 43 5.13 11.36 -7.13
C VAL A 43 6.14 10.25 -6.87
N LEU A 44 7.34 10.34 -7.45
CA LEU A 44 8.38 9.35 -7.26
C LEU A 44 8.80 9.22 -5.79
N LEU A 45 9.01 10.35 -5.11
CA LEU A 45 9.32 10.38 -3.68
C LEU A 45 8.18 9.82 -2.83
N ALA A 46 6.93 10.14 -3.17
CA ALA A 46 5.75 9.62 -2.48
C ALA A 46 5.65 8.09 -2.64
N VAL A 47 5.86 7.56 -3.85
CA VAL A 47 5.90 6.12 -4.12
C VAL A 47 7.03 5.46 -3.34
N GLY A 48 8.23 6.05 -3.35
CA GLY A 48 9.36 5.59 -2.54
C GLY A 48 9.02 5.49 -1.06
N CYS A 49 8.41 6.54 -0.50
CA CYS A 49 7.95 6.55 0.89
C CYS A 49 6.87 5.48 1.16
N ALA A 50 5.93 5.29 0.24
CA ALA A 50 4.87 4.30 0.36
C ALA A 50 5.44 2.87 0.41
N VAL A 51 6.46 2.59 -0.40
CA VAL A 51 7.16 1.29 -0.46
C VAL A 51 8.00 1.05 0.81
N LEU A 52 8.56 2.09 1.41
CA LEU A 52 9.35 1.98 2.64
C LEU A 52 8.50 1.63 3.87
N LEU A 53 7.22 2.05 3.90
CA LEU A 53 6.32 1.81 5.04
C LEU A 53 6.13 0.33 5.43
N PRO A 54 5.85 -0.62 4.52
CA PRO A 54 5.72 -2.03 4.86
C PRO A 54 7.04 -2.66 5.30
N ILE A 55 8.18 -2.09 4.89
CA ILE A 55 9.52 -2.58 5.24
C ILE A 55 9.92 -2.15 6.66
N THR A 56 9.36 -1.04 7.18
CA THR A 56 9.65 -0.62 8.55
C THR A 56 9.14 -1.67 9.55
N PRO A 57 10.04 -2.35 10.30
CA PRO A 57 9.64 -3.42 11.21
C PRO A 57 8.71 -2.86 12.29
N LYS A 58 7.66 -3.62 12.60
CA LYS A 58 6.66 -3.23 13.60
C LYS A 58 7.20 -3.37 15.03
N GLU A 59 8.26 -4.17 15.23
CA GLU A 59 8.91 -4.43 16.52
C GLU A 59 10.28 -5.08 16.34
N ASN A 60 11.08 -5.07 17.41
CA ASN A 60 12.54 -5.22 17.50
C ASN A 60 13.12 -6.60 17.12
N THR A 61 12.67 -7.21 16.02
CA THR A 61 13.24 -8.47 15.50
C THR A 61 14.50 -8.19 14.69
N GLN A 62 15.67 -8.37 15.32
CA GLN A 62 16.99 -8.09 14.74
C GLN A 62 17.25 -8.75 13.37
N ARG A 63 16.67 -9.92 13.07
CA ARG A 63 16.82 -10.57 11.75
C ARG A 63 16.06 -9.88 10.62
N LEU A 64 14.95 -9.21 10.92
CA LEU A 64 14.21 -8.42 9.94
C LEU A 64 14.95 -7.11 9.60
N PHE A 65 15.86 -6.65 10.48
CA PHE A 65 16.57 -5.39 10.32
C PHE A 65 17.58 -5.37 9.16
N LEU A 66 18.33 -6.46 8.93
CA LEU A 66 19.33 -6.48 7.84
C LEU A 66 18.65 -6.47 6.47
N ILE A 67 17.64 -7.33 6.29
CA ILE A 67 16.85 -7.40 5.05
C ILE A 67 16.13 -6.06 4.84
N ALA A 68 15.49 -5.50 5.88
CA ALA A 68 14.84 -4.20 5.78
C ALA A 68 15.81 -3.08 5.40
N ARG A 69 17.03 -3.04 5.97
CA ARG A 69 18.06 -2.04 5.62
C ARG A 69 18.52 -2.15 4.16
N VAL A 70 18.77 -3.37 3.68
CA VAL A 70 19.13 -3.59 2.27
C VAL A 70 18.01 -3.10 1.35
N TRP A 71 16.75 -3.40 1.68
CA TRP A 71 15.61 -2.93 0.90
C TRP A 71 15.39 -1.42 0.95
N ILE A 72 15.55 -0.81 2.12
CA ILE A 72 15.52 0.65 2.25
C ILE A 72 16.60 1.26 1.36
N GLY A 73 17.81 0.69 1.35
CA GLY A 73 18.90 1.10 0.47
C GLY A 73 18.54 1.00 -1.01
N VAL A 74 17.96 -0.13 -1.44
CA VAL A 74 17.54 -0.35 -2.84
C VAL A 74 16.46 0.65 -3.27
N VAL A 75 15.40 0.84 -2.47
CA VAL A 75 14.33 1.80 -2.77
C VAL A 75 14.86 3.22 -2.80
N THR A 76 15.72 3.58 -1.84
CA THR A 76 16.34 4.91 -1.80
C THR A 76 17.22 5.15 -3.03
N PHE A 77 18.05 4.16 -3.41
CA PHE A 77 18.87 4.24 -4.61
C PHE A 77 18.02 4.39 -5.87
N GLN A 78 16.91 3.67 -6.00
CA GLN A 78 16.02 3.77 -7.15
C GLN A 78 15.30 5.12 -7.24
N VAL A 79 14.84 5.65 -6.11
CA VAL A 79 14.26 6.99 -6.04
C VAL A 79 15.31 8.03 -6.43
N LEU A 80 16.54 7.94 -5.91
CA LEU A 80 17.62 8.84 -6.26
C LEU A 80 18.03 8.73 -7.73
N ALA A 81 18.11 7.51 -8.29
CA ALA A 81 18.39 7.29 -9.70
C ALA A 81 17.27 7.85 -10.59
N GLY A 82 16.01 7.69 -10.19
CA GLY A 82 14.89 8.27 -10.92
C GLY A 82 14.84 9.79 -10.84
N LEU A 83 15.15 10.37 -9.67
CA LEU A 83 15.31 11.82 -9.54
C LEU A 83 16.47 12.32 -10.39
N PHE A 84 17.61 11.64 -10.38
CA PHE A 84 18.74 11.98 -11.23
C PHE A 84 18.34 11.99 -12.71
N LEU A 85 17.63 10.97 -13.18
CA LEU A 85 17.14 10.89 -14.56
C LEU A 85 16.12 11.98 -14.90
N ILE A 86 15.23 12.38 -13.98
CA ILE A 86 14.28 13.49 -14.18
C ILE A 86 15.01 14.84 -14.30
N TRP A 87 16.11 15.02 -13.56
CA TRP A 87 16.83 16.30 -13.47
C TRP A 87 18.08 16.39 -14.35
N GLN A 88 18.52 15.30 -14.97
CA GLN A 88 19.77 15.22 -15.73
C GLN A 88 19.85 16.27 -16.84
N ASP A 89 18.75 16.56 -17.55
CA ASP A 89 18.78 17.54 -18.65
C ASP A 89 19.09 18.96 -18.17
N LEU A 90 18.70 19.30 -16.94
CA LEU A 90 18.96 20.62 -16.37
C LEU A 90 20.45 20.78 -16.04
N ILE A 91 21.11 19.67 -15.69
CA ILE A 91 22.52 19.64 -15.27
C ILE A 91 23.45 19.52 -16.49
N GLY A 92 23.03 18.77 -17.51
CA GLY A 92 23.87 18.45 -18.67
C GLY A 92 24.00 19.56 -19.72
N GLY A 93 23.11 20.56 -19.73
CA GLY A 93 23.09 21.63 -20.75
C GLY A 93 22.83 21.16 -22.20
N THR A 94 22.80 19.84 -22.42
CA THR A 94 22.49 19.21 -23.70
C THR A 94 20.99 18.95 -23.77
N SER A 95 20.29 19.66 -24.64
CA SER A 95 18.85 19.55 -24.93
C SER A 95 18.42 18.21 -25.58
N TRP A 96 19.30 17.22 -25.56
CA TRP A 96 19.15 15.96 -26.27
C TRP A 96 19.02 14.80 -25.29
N ILE A 97 17.91 14.78 -24.55
CA ILE A 97 17.52 13.58 -23.81
C ILE A 97 16.02 13.36 -24.04
N ARG A 98 15.75 12.27 -24.78
CA ARG A 98 14.44 11.77 -25.22
C ARG A 98 13.57 11.36 -24.04
N SER A 99 12.26 11.28 -24.29
CA SER A 99 11.24 10.54 -23.51
C SER A 99 11.72 9.19 -22.91
N ASP A 100 12.74 8.59 -23.51
CA ASP A 100 13.32 7.29 -23.21
C ASP A 100 13.98 7.22 -21.82
N THR A 101 14.54 8.32 -21.28
CA THR A 101 15.23 8.32 -19.97
C THR A 101 14.27 8.39 -18.79
N VAL A 102 13.21 9.20 -18.88
CA VAL A 102 12.11 9.24 -17.89
C VAL A 102 11.42 7.87 -17.83
N SER A 103 11.32 7.20 -18.98
CA SER A 103 10.72 5.88 -19.07
C SER A 103 11.64 4.79 -18.49
N CYS A 104 12.96 4.89 -18.70
CA CYS A 104 13.96 4.04 -18.03
C CYS A 104 13.97 4.25 -16.50
N ALA A 105 13.80 5.48 -16.03
CA ALA A 105 13.67 5.78 -14.60
C ALA A 105 12.48 5.04 -13.99
N MET A 106 11.30 5.20 -14.60
CA MET A 106 10.07 4.52 -14.18
C MET A 106 10.24 2.99 -14.17
N LEU A 107 11.00 2.43 -15.11
CA LEU A 107 11.30 1.00 -15.20
C LEU A 107 12.19 0.51 -14.04
N VAL A 108 13.25 1.26 -13.71
CA VAL A 108 14.16 0.95 -12.59
C VAL A 108 13.42 1.01 -11.24
N ILE A 109 12.57 2.01 -11.07
CA ILE A 109 11.76 2.20 -9.86
C ILE A 109 10.74 1.08 -9.71
N PHE A 110 10.12 0.66 -10.83
CA PHE A 110 9.09 -0.36 -10.79
C PHE A 110 9.62 -1.78 -10.56
N VAL A 111 10.75 -2.14 -11.17
CA VAL A 111 11.45 -3.39 -10.85
C VAL A 111 11.74 -3.46 -9.35
N GLY A 112 12.08 -2.32 -8.74
CA GLY A 112 12.14 -2.14 -7.30
C GLY A 112 10.86 -2.43 -6.55
N ILE A 113 9.76 -1.80 -6.94
CA ILE A 113 8.45 -1.98 -6.31
C ILE A 113 8.01 -3.44 -6.37
N CYS A 114 8.13 -4.10 -7.53
CA CYS A 114 7.80 -5.52 -7.66
C CYS A 114 8.70 -6.42 -6.81
N ALA A 115 9.98 -6.10 -6.72
CA ALA A 115 10.90 -6.82 -5.86
C ALA A 115 10.55 -6.63 -4.37
N THR A 116 10.01 -5.46 -3.97
CA THR A 116 9.55 -5.17 -2.60
C THR A 116 8.19 -5.76 -2.21
N ILE A 117 7.42 -6.32 -3.16
CA ILE A 117 6.19 -7.07 -2.86
C ILE A 117 6.52 -8.49 -2.39
N ALA A 118 7.69 -9.04 -2.75
CA ALA A 118 8.12 -10.39 -2.36
C ALA A 118 8.28 -10.60 -0.84
N PRO A 119 8.73 -9.62 -0.01
CA PRO A 119 8.75 -9.73 1.45
C PRO A 119 7.37 -9.63 2.11
N MET A 120 6.40 -8.91 1.51
CA MET A 120 5.03 -8.86 2.05
C MET A 120 4.36 -10.24 2.06
N ARG A 121 4.75 -11.14 1.15
CA ARG A 121 4.33 -12.55 1.15
C ARG A 121 4.72 -13.33 2.39
N ASN A 122 5.84 -12.99 3.04
CA ASN A 122 6.25 -13.72 4.24
C ASN A 122 5.30 -13.47 5.43
N PHE A 123 4.47 -12.43 5.36
CA PHE A 123 3.39 -12.17 6.33
C PHE A 123 2.08 -12.89 5.99
N GLU A 124 1.93 -13.44 4.79
CA GLU A 124 0.72 -14.10 4.31
C GLU A 124 0.79 -15.62 4.58
N ARG A 125 1.13 -15.99 5.82
CA ARG A 125 1.23 -17.40 6.25
C ARG A 125 -0.12 -18.08 6.48
N ARG A 126 -1.25 -17.39 6.30
CA ARG A 126 -2.58 -17.93 6.64
C ARG A 126 -3.37 -18.57 5.50
N ASP A 127 -3.00 -18.36 4.23
CA ASP A 127 -3.80 -18.93 3.13
C ASP A 127 -2.94 -19.36 1.92
N GLU A 128 -2.76 -20.67 1.76
CA GLU A 128 -1.88 -21.27 0.76
C GLU A 128 -2.30 -20.96 -0.70
N LYS A 129 -3.60 -20.74 -0.94
CA LYS A 129 -4.12 -20.43 -2.27
C LYS A 129 -3.80 -19.00 -2.70
N LEU A 130 -3.92 -18.01 -1.81
CA LEU A 130 -3.53 -16.62 -2.12
C LEU A 130 -2.03 -16.53 -2.41
N ARG A 131 -1.21 -17.31 -1.69
CA ARG A 131 0.23 -17.39 -1.91
C ARG A 131 0.58 -17.81 -3.34
N ASN A 132 -0.14 -18.79 -3.90
CA ASN A 132 0.15 -19.30 -5.25
C ASN A 132 -0.29 -18.31 -6.35
N ILE A 133 -1.45 -17.67 -6.20
CA ILE A 133 -1.93 -16.66 -7.14
C ILE A 133 -1.00 -15.45 -7.16
N SER A 134 -0.59 -14.98 -5.98
CA SER A 134 0.36 -13.88 -5.92
C SER A 134 1.68 -14.31 -6.57
N LYS A 135 2.20 -15.52 -6.27
CA LYS A 135 3.47 -16.03 -6.85
C LYS A 135 3.46 -15.96 -8.36
N LEU A 136 2.36 -16.41 -8.97
CA LEU A 136 2.16 -16.37 -10.40
C LEU A 136 2.13 -14.93 -10.93
N ALA A 137 1.43 -14.00 -10.27
CA ALA A 137 1.40 -12.60 -10.66
C ALA A 137 2.79 -11.94 -10.61
N VAL A 138 3.56 -12.17 -9.54
CA VAL A 138 4.93 -11.63 -9.42
C VAL A 138 5.87 -12.23 -10.47
N TRP A 139 5.73 -13.52 -10.75
CA TRP A 139 6.49 -14.18 -11.82
C TRP A 139 6.16 -13.61 -13.20
N LEU A 140 4.87 -13.41 -13.49
CA LEU A 140 4.41 -12.81 -14.74
C LEU A 140 4.94 -11.38 -14.90
N ILE A 141 4.86 -10.56 -13.84
CA ILE A 141 5.39 -9.19 -13.87
C ILE A 141 6.92 -9.19 -14.01
N GLY A 142 7.61 -10.12 -13.34
CA GLY A 142 9.07 -10.30 -13.46
C GLY A 142 9.51 -10.72 -14.87
N LEU A 143 8.83 -11.69 -15.47
CA LEU A 143 9.10 -12.11 -16.85
C LEU A 143 8.79 -11.00 -17.86
N LEU A 144 7.69 -10.27 -17.66
CA LEU A 144 7.32 -9.14 -18.50
C LEU A 144 8.41 -8.04 -18.45
N THR A 145 8.85 -7.67 -17.24
CA THR A 145 9.90 -6.66 -17.05
C THR A 145 11.24 -7.07 -17.64
N ILE A 146 11.66 -8.33 -17.45
CA ILE A 146 12.89 -8.87 -18.07
C ILE A 146 12.79 -8.86 -19.60
N GLY A 147 11.67 -9.33 -20.15
CA GLY A 147 11.46 -9.37 -21.60
C GLY A 147 11.55 -7.99 -22.24
N ILE A 148 11.05 -6.95 -21.56
CA ILE A 148 11.08 -5.58 -22.06
C ILE A 148 12.43 -4.91 -21.83
N ALA A 149 13.11 -5.16 -20.71
CA ALA A 149 14.50 -4.73 -20.53
C ALA A 149 15.40 -5.30 -21.64
N LEU A 150 15.23 -6.58 -22.00
CA LEU A 150 15.93 -7.22 -23.11
C LEU A 150 15.53 -6.61 -24.48
N ALA A 151 14.25 -6.32 -24.69
CA ALA A 151 13.78 -5.64 -25.90
C ALA A 151 14.40 -4.24 -26.05
N LEU A 152 14.54 -3.49 -24.94
CA LEU A 152 15.16 -2.16 -24.93
C LEU A 152 16.66 -2.23 -25.16
N LEU A 153 17.36 -3.17 -24.50
CA LEU A 153 18.79 -3.39 -24.71
C LEU A 153 19.12 -3.83 -26.14
N THR A 154 18.26 -4.64 -26.76
CA THR A 154 18.43 -5.07 -28.15
C THR A 154 18.07 -3.97 -29.15
N ALA A 155 17.09 -3.12 -28.83
CA ALA A 155 16.73 -1.96 -29.64
C ALA A 155 17.86 -0.89 -29.69
N GLY A 156 18.65 -0.76 -28.62
CA GLY A 156 19.79 0.18 -28.57
C GLY A 156 20.97 -0.17 -29.50
N ASN A 157 21.06 -1.40 -30.02
CA ASN A 157 22.24 -1.88 -30.76
C ASN A 157 22.11 -1.79 -32.29
N LYS A 158 20.97 -1.38 -32.84
CA LYS A 158 20.78 -1.18 -34.29
C LYS A 158 19.95 0.08 -34.53
N ALA A 159 19.93 0.58 -35.77
CA ALA A 159 19.09 1.68 -36.25
C ALA A 159 17.58 1.34 -36.21
N VAL A 160 17.11 0.85 -35.07
CA VAL A 160 15.71 0.67 -34.73
C VAL A 160 15.12 2.07 -34.61
N SER A 161 14.01 2.31 -35.31
CA SER A 161 13.33 3.59 -35.26
C SER A 161 12.94 3.91 -33.81
N SER A 162 13.16 5.16 -33.39
CA SER A 162 12.73 5.68 -32.08
C SER A 162 11.27 5.33 -31.78
N ASN A 163 10.43 5.30 -32.82
CA ASN A 163 9.02 4.93 -32.73
C ASN A 163 8.81 3.51 -32.15
N LEU A 164 9.66 2.53 -32.47
CA LEU A 164 9.49 1.18 -31.93
C LEU A 164 9.75 1.14 -30.43
N VAL A 165 10.77 1.87 -29.97
CA VAL A 165 11.12 1.99 -28.55
C VAL A 165 9.98 2.65 -27.78
N GLU A 166 9.48 3.78 -28.27
CA GLU A 166 8.33 4.48 -27.67
C GLU A 166 7.09 3.58 -27.58
N LYS A 167 6.80 2.81 -28.63
CA LYS A 167 5.69 1.84 -28.62
C LYS A 167 5.89 0.71 -27.63
N LEU A 168 7.08 0.13 -27.56
CA LEU A 168 7.41 -0.93 -26.60
C LEU A 168 7.27 -0.42 -25.16
N MET A 169 7.74 0.80 -24.89
CA MET A 169 7.66 1.41 -23.56
C MET A 169 6.22 1.74 -23.17
N GLY A 170 5.46 2.38 -24.06
CA GLY A 170 4.04 2.67 -23.82
C GLY A 170 3.22 1.39 -23.61
N SER A 171 3.55 0.35 -24.38
CA SER A 171 2.88 -0.94 -24.25
C SER A 171 3.20 -1.59 -22.90
N TRP A 172 4.48 -1.65 -22.55
CA TRP A 172 4.91 -2.17 -21.26
C TRP A 172 4.22 -1.48 -20.09
N PHE A 173 4.22 -0.14 -20.09
CA PHE A 173 3.62 0.66 -19.03
C PHE A 173 2.13 0.38 -18.90
N THR A 174 1.42 0.27 -20.03
CA THR A 174 -0.01 -0.06 -20.06
C THR A 174 -0.29 -1.43 -19.46
N LEU A 175 0.44 -2.47 -19.90
CA LEU A 175 0.27 -3.84 -19.38
C LEU A 175 0.54 -3.91 -17.88
N LEU A 176 1.54 -3.17 -17.44
CA LEU A 176 1.96 -3.09 -16.06
C LEU A 176 0.88 -2.42 -15.20
N CYS A 177 0.45 -1.21 -15.54
CA CYS A 177 -0.62 -0.51 -14.82
C CYS A 177 -1.91 -1.35 -14.82
N GLY A 178 -2.23 -1.96 -15.95
CA GLY A 178 -3.35 -2.90 -16.07
C GLY A 178 -3.24 -4.09 -15.14
N SER A 179 -2.07 -4.72 -15.05
CA SER A 179 -1.86 -5.87 -14.16
C SER A 179 -2.06 -5.53 -12.67
N ILE A 180 -1.67 -4.33 -12.26
CA ILE A 180 -1.86 -3.84 -10.88
C ILE A 180 -3.35 -3.67 -10.61
N VAL A 181 -4.06 -2.91 -11.46
CA VAL A 181 -5.50 -2.66 -11.30
C VAL A 181 -6.30 -3.98 -11.38
N LEU A 182 -5.96 -4.88 -12.30
CA LEU A 182 -6.55 -6.22 -12.39
C LEU A 182 -6.35 -7.00 -11.09
N SER A 183 -5.15 -6.94 -10.50
CA SER A 183 -4.86 -7.59 -9.21
C SER A 183 -5.70 -6.99 -8.08
N CYS A 184 -5.88 -5.67 -8.06
CA CYS A 184 -6.72 -4.97 -7.09
C CYS A 184 -8.20 -5.40 -7.22
N CYS A 185 -8.71 -5.47 -8.45
CA CYS A 185 -10.06 -5.95 -8.73
C CYS A 185 -10.23 -7.43 -8.33
N ALA A 186 -9.22 -8.26 -8.59
CA ALA A 186 -9.24 -9.69 -8.24
C ALA A 186 -9.32 -9.94 -6.72
N CYS A 187 -8.85 -9.02 -5.87
CA CYS A 187 -9.05 -9.10 -4.42
C CYS A 187 -10.55 -9.16 -4.04
N GLY A 188 -11.44 -8.62 -4.87
CA GLY A 188 -12.89 -8.72 -4.66
C GLY A 188 -13.47 -10.14 -4.83
N LEU A 189 -12.71 -11.08 -5.40
CA LEU A 189 -13.12 -12.46 -5.68
C LEU A 189 -12.78 -13.45 -4.54
N ILE A 190 -12.23 -12.97 -3.42
CA ILE A 190 -11.88 -13.81 -2.27
C ILE A 190 -13.13 -14.56 -1.74
N ARG A 191 -12.95 -15.84 -1.36
CA ARG A 191 -14.03 -16.69 -0.83
C ARG A 191 -14.65 -16.07 0.43
N GLY A 192 -15.97 -16.20 0.56
CA GLY A 192 -16.74 -15.63 1.67
C GLY A 192 -17.29 -14.22 1.42
N MET A 193 -16.90 -13.55 0.33
CA MET A 193 -17.45 -12.24 -0.04
C MET A 193 -18.90 -12.35 -0.57
N PRO A 194 -19.78 -11.38 -0.27
CA PRO A 194 -21.16 -11.33 -0.78
C PRO A 194 -21.20 -11.24 -2.32
N ARG A 195 -22.30 -11.75 -2.92
CA ARG A 195 -22.45 -11.89 -4.39
C ARG A 195 -22.24 -10.58 -5.16
N TRP A 196 -22.76 -9.47 -4.65
CA TRP A 196 -22.65 -8.15 -5.30
C TRP A 196 -21.19 -7.68 -5.43
N ARG A 197 -20.31 -8.03 -4.48
CA ARG A 197 -18.88 -7.68 -4.55
C ARG A 197 -18.15 -8.46 -5.63
N LYS A 198 -18.51 -9.74 -5.79
CA LYS A 198 -17.96 -10.57 -6.87
C LYS A 198 -18.37 -10.01 -8.23
N ALA A 199 -19.62 -9.55 -8.36
CA ALA A 199 -20.09 -8.89 -9.57
C ALA A 199 -19.27 -7.61 -9.86
N LEU A 200 -19.06 -6.75 -8.86
CA LEU A 200 -18.22 -5.55 -9.01
C LEU A 200 -16.78 -5.91 -9.43
N ALA A 201 -16.16 -6.90 -8.78
CA ALA A 201 -14.82 -7.36 -9.14
C ALA A 201 -14.73 -7.83 -10.59
N ILE A 202 -15.73 -8.60 -11.06
CA ILE A 202 -15.81 -9.05 -12.46
C ILE A 202 -15.96 -7.85 -13.41
N ILE A 203 -16.83 -6.88 -13.08
CA ILE A 203 -16.98 -5.66 -13.87
C ILE A 203 -15.65 -4.90 -13.95
N GLY A 204 -14.92 -4.77 -12.84
CA GLY A 204 -13.60 -4.12 -12.81
C GLY A 204 -12.55 -4.86 -13.64
N LEU A 205 -12.55 -6.20 -13.61
CA LEU A 205 -11.67 -7.02 -14.45
C LEU A 205 -11.96 -6.84 -15.93
N ILE A 206 -13.24 -6.85 -16.32
CA ILE A 206 -13.67 -6.64 -17.71
C ILE A 206 -13.31 -5.22 -18.16
N ALA A 207 -13.63 -4.20 -17.35
CA ALA A 207 -13.33 -2.81 -17.65
C ALA A 207 -11.82 -2.58 -17.83
N MET A 208 -10.97 -3.13 -16.96
CA MET A 208 -9.52 -2.97 -17.10
C MET A 208 -8.99 -3.71 -18.33
N SER A 209 -9.51 -4.90 -18.63
CA SER A 209 -9.11 -5.66 -19.81
C SER A 209 -9.42 -4.89 -21.10
N ILE A 210 -10.59 -4.27 -21.16
CA ILE A 210 -11.00 -3.37 -22.24
C ILE A 210 -10.05 -2.16 -22.31
N GLY A 211 -9.78 -1.50 -21.18
CA GLY A 211 -8.89 -0.35 -21.12
C GLY A 211 -7.47 -0.66 -21.59
N VAL A 212 -6.89 -1.78 -21.16
CA VAL A 212 -5.57 -2.26 -21.61
C VAL A 212 -5.58 -2.53 -23.11
N ALA A 213 -6.61 -3.20 -23.63
CA ALA A 213 -6.71 -3.50 -25.06
C ALA A 213 -6.78 -2.22 -25.92
N PHE A 214 -7.55 -1.21 -25.50
CA PHE A 214 -7.61 0.06 -26.21
C PHE A 214 -6.33 0.88 -26.08
N TRP A 215 -5.68 0.90 -24.92
CA TRP A 215 -4.37 1.54 -24.77
C TRP A 215 -3.30 0.83 -25.62
N MET A 216 -3.29 -0.50 -25.64
CA MET A 216 -2.43 -1.27 -26.55
C MET A 216 -2.63 -0.87 -28.00
N TYR A 217 -3.90 -0.83 -28.42
CA TYR A 217 -4.26 -0.41 -29.76
C TYR A 217 -3.77 1.02 -30.06
N GLN A 218 -3.94 1.95 -29.12
CA GLN A 218 -3.48 3.34 -29.23
C GLN A 218 -1.97 3.43 -29.43
N VAL A 219 -1.22 2.70 -28.60
CA VAL A 219 0.25 2.66 -28.65
C VAL A 219 0.71 2.06 -29.97
N LEU A 220 0.09 0.96 -30.42
CA LEU A 220 0.49 0.29 -31.66
C LEU A 220 0.14 1.11 -32.92
N SER A 221 -0.95 1.90 -32.88
CA SER A 221 -1.48 2.68 -34.02
C SER A 221 -0.85 4.07 -34.21
N ASP A 222 0.29 4.37 -33.57
CA ASP A 222 1.02 5.64 -33.71
C ASP A 222 0.20 6.89 -33.30
N PHE A 223 -0.74 6.78 -32.35
CA PHE A 223 -1.56 7.92 -31.88
C PHE A 223 -2.16 8.76 -33.02
N ARG A 224 -2.67 8.11 -34.08
CA ARG A 224 -3.33 8.87 -35.14
C ARG A 224 -4.52 9.66 -34.57
N PRO A 225 -4.65 10.95 -34.90
CA PRO A 225 -5.69 11.84 -34.35
C PRO A 225 -7.11 11.36 -34.71
N GLU A 226 -7.25 10.53 -35.74
CA GLU A 226 -8.52 9.90 -36.15
C GLU A 226 -9.07 8.89 -35.12
N HIS A 227 -8.26 8.45 -34.15
CA HIS A 227 -8.62 7.42 -33.17
C HIS A 227 -8.89 7.98 -31.75
N THR A 228 -9.27 9.25 -31.62
CA THR A 228 -9.60 9.87 -30.31
C THR A 228 -10.70 9.14 -29.52
N SER A 229 -11.58 8.41 -30.21
CA SER A 229 -12.62 7.57 -29.59
C SER A 229 -12.06 6.37 -28.81
N ALA A 230 -10.98 5.75 -29.32
CA ALA A 230 -10.32 4.64 -28.64
C ALA A 230 -9.66 5.10 -27.34
N LEU A 231 -9.00 6.27 -27.35
CA LEU A 231 -8.37 6.87 -26.18
C LEU A 231 -9.40 7.17 -25.09
N ARG A 232 -10.55 7.72 -25.47
CA ARG A 232 -11.66 8.02 -24.55
C ARG A 232 -12.16 6.75 -23.88
N LEU A 233 -12.41 5.69 -24.65
CA LEU A 233 -12.83 4.40 -24.09
C LEU A 233 -11.77 3.83 -23.16
N ALA A 234 -10.48 3.96 -23.51
CA ALA A 234 -9.37 3.52 -22.67
C ALA A 234 -9.32 4.26 -21.32
N LEU A 235 -9.46 5.59 -21.33
CA LEU A 235 -9.44 6.44 -20.13
C LEU A 235 -10.65 6.20 -19.23
N VAL A 236 -11.86 6.16 -19.80
CA VAL A 236 -13.10 5.91 -19.06
C VAL A 236 -13.08 4.53 -18.42
N SER A 237 -12.73 3.49 -19.19
CA SER A 237 -12.69 2.12 -18.68
C SER A 237 -11.61 1.92 -17.61
N SER A 238 -10.43 2.56 -17.76
CA SER A 238 -9.37 2.54 -16.75
C SER A 238 -9.79 3.23 -15.45
N GLY A 239 -10.47 4.39 -15.53
CA GLY A 239 -10.98 5.09 -14.35
C GLY A 239 -12.03 4.29 -13.58
N ILE A 240 -12.96 3.64 -14.29
CA ILE A 240 -13.96 2.74 -13.68
C ILE A 240 -13.26 1.55 -13.01
N ALA A 241 -12.29 0.93 -13.69
CA ALA A 241 -11.54 -0.18 -13.14
C ALA A 241 -10.73 0.21 -11.90
N ALA A 242 -10.06 1.37 -11.92
CA ALA A 242 -9.32 1.88 -10.78
C ALA A 242 -10.22 2.15 -9.57
N ALA A 243 -11.38 2.78 -9.78
CA ALA A 243 -12.37 2.99 -8.73
C ALA A 243 -12.86 1.67 -8.11
N ILE A 244 -13.17 0.66 -8.93
CA ILE A 244 -13.56 -0.67 -8.46
C ILE A 244 -12.41 -1.36 -7.72
N GLY A 245 -11.17 -1.22 -8.21
CA GLY A 245 -9.97 -1.73 -7.56
C GLY A 245 -9.78 -1.14 -6.16
N ILE A 246 -9.94 0.18 -6.02
CA ILE A 246 -9.89 0.90 -4.74
C ILE A 246 -10.96 0.39 -3.77
N LEU A 247 -12.20 0.25 -4.24
CA LEU A 247 -13.30 -0.29 -3.43
C LEU A 247 -13.04 -1.74 -3.00
N SER A 248 -12.55 -2.57 -3.91
CA SER A 248 -12.27 -3.99 -3.66
C SER A 248 -11.16 -4.16 -2.63
N ILE A 249 -10.08 -3.37 -2.74
CA ILE A 249 -9.00 -3.30 -1.76
C ILE A 249 -9.52 -2.83 -0.42
N GLY A 250 -10.22 -1.70 -0.37
CA GLY A 250 -10.63 -1.16 0.92
C GLY A 250 -11.66 -2.01 1.66
N GLN A 251 -12.43 -2.84 0.95
CA GLN A 251 -13.33 -3.81 1.57
C GLN A 251 -12.66 -5.10 2.01
N ALA A 252 -11.57 -5.50 1.36
CA ALA A 252 -10.77 -6.67 1.75
C ALA A 252 -9.90 -6.38 2.98
N LEU A 253 -9.60 -5.10 3.23
CA LEU A 253 -8.69 -4.68 4.27
C LEU A 253 -9.45 -4.15 5.49
N PRO A 254 -8.98 -4.42 6.72
CA PRO A 254 -9.61 -3.92 7.93
C PRO A 254 -9.28 -2.43 8.09
N ILE A 255 -10.07 -1.56 7.44
CA ILE A 255 -9.94 -0.11 7.60
C ILE A 255 -10.82 0.38 8.74
N GLY A 256 -10.40 1.47 9.38
CA GLY A 256 -11.16 2.11 10.44
C GLY A 256 -12.50 2.68 9.95
N PRO A 257 -13.39 3.06 10.90
CA PRO A 257 -14.74 3.51 10.57
C PRO A 257 -14.74 4.81 9.77
N VAL A 258 -13.78 5.71 10.00
CA VAL A 258 -13.68 6.99 9.27
C VAL A 258 -13.25 6.75 7.83
N GLU A 259 -12.23 5.93 7.63
CA GLU A 259 -11.69 5.60 6.32
C GLU A 259 -12.71 4.81 5.48
N SER A 260 -13.50 3.95 6.11
CA SER A 260 -14.58 3.22 5.43
C SER A 260 -15.64 4.15 4.82
N ARG A 261 -15.84 5.34 5.41
CA ARG A 261 -16.75 6.38 4.88
C ARG A 261 -16.11 7.19 3.76
N LEU A 262 -14.79 7.36 3.76
CA LEU A 262 -14.06 8.14 2.75
C LEU A 262 -13.78 7.35 1.47
N LEU A 263 -13.60 6.02 1.58
CA LEU A 263 -13.25 5.16 0.45
C LEU A 263 -14.21 5.26 -0.75
N PRO A 264 -15.56 5.31 -0.59
CA PRO A 264 -16.47 5.48 -1.71
C PRO A 264 -16.31 6.82 -2.44
N TRP A 265 -15.99 7.88 -1.70
CA TRP A 265 -15.75 9.19 -2.29
C TRP A 265 -14.47 9.23 -3.10
N VAL A 266 -13.39 8.60 -2.59
CA VAL A 266 -12.12 8.49 -3.34
C VAL A 266 -12.32 7.70 -4.62
N ALA A 267 -13.04 6.56 -4.56
CA ALA A 267 -13.35 5.77 -5.73
C ALA A 267 -14.23 6.54 -6.74
N LEU A 268 -15.24 7.27 -6.27
CA LEU A 268 -16.07 8.11 -7.12
C LEU A 268 -15.24 9.20 -7.81
N LEU A 269 -14.38 9.90 -7.08
CA LEU A 269 -13.50 10.93 -7.63
C LEU A 269 -12.55 10.37 -8.68
N THR A 270 -12.02 9.16 -8.46
CA THR A 270 -11.16 8.44 -9.42
C THR A 270 -11.92 8.13 -10.72
N ALA A 271 -13.15 7.63 -10.61
CA ALA A 271 -13.99 7.36 -11.78
C ALA A 271 -14.36 8.64 -12.55
N VAL A 272 -14.70 9.71 -11.82
CA VAL A 272 -15.02 11.02 -12.41
C VAL A 272 -13.80 11.62 -13.09
N ALA A 273 -12.61 11.51 -12.50
CA ALA A 273 -11.35 11.95 -13.10
C ALA A 273 -11.07 11.22 -14.41
N GLY A 274 -11.21 9.88 -14.45
CA GLY A 274 -11.07 9.10 -15.68
C GLY A 274 -12.08 9.47 -16.77
N TRP A 275 -13.33 9.73 -16.38
CA TRP A 275 -14.37 10.21 -17.30
C TRP A 275 -14.04 11.60 -17.87
N PHE A 276 -13.62 12.52 -17.01
CA PHE A 276 -13.26 13.87 -17.38
C PHE A 276 -12.05 13.88 -18.32
N ALA A 277 -11.01 13.10 -18.00
CA ALA A 277 -9.85 12.88 -18.85
C ALA A 277 -10.24 12.38 -20.25
N GLY A 278 -11.12 11.38 -20.34
CA GLY A 278 -11.62 10.87 -21.63
C GLY A 278 -12.49 11.87 -22.40
N SER A 279 -13.16 12.79 -21.70
CA SER A 279 -13.95 13.84 -22.34
C SER A 279 -13.07 14.95 -22.92
N LEU A 280 -12.01 15.34 -22.18
CA LEU A 280 -11.03 16.33 -22.61
C LEU A 280 -10.16 15.86 -23.79
N SER A 281 -10.00 14.55 -23.99
CA SER A 281 -9.19 14.02 -25.08
C SER A 281 -9.82 14.17 -26.47
N GLN A 282 -11.08 14.62 -26.57
CA GLN A 282 -11.79 14.77 -27.86
C GLN A 282 -11.70 16.18 -28.45
N THR A 283 -11.35 17.19 -27.66
CA THR A 283 -11.39 18.59 -28.08
C THR A 283 -10.08 18.97 -28.79
N ASN A 284 -10.04 18.74 -30.11
CA ASN A 284 -8.88 18.97 -30.98
C ASN A 284 -8.42 20.45 -31.08
N GLU A 285 -9.24 21.42 -30.69
CA GLU A 285 -9.00 22.83 -31.03
C GLU A 285 -8.14 23.64 -30.04
N SER A 286 -7.74 23.08 -28.90
CA SER A 286 -6.86 23.79 -27.95
C SER A 286 -5.83 22.86 -27.30
N ALA A 287 -4.84 22.47 -28.11
CA ALA A 287 -3.72 21.60 -27.70
C ALA A 287 -2.99 22.07 -26.43
N GLY A 288 -3.07 23.37 -26.09
CA GLY A 288 -2.43 23.92 -24.89
C GLY A 288 -3.18 23.65 -23.59
N LEU A 289 -4.47 24.01 -23.50
CA LEU A 289 -5.21 23.97 -22.23
C LEU A 289 -5.72 22.57 -21.89
N ASN A 290 -6.28 21.86 -22.89
CA ASN A 290 -6.84 20.52 -22.68
C ASN A 290 -5.75 19.50 -22.32
N GLY A 291 -4.57 19.60 -22.93
CA GLY A 291 -3.42 18.75 -22.59
C GLY A 291 -2.96 18.95 -21.14
N ARG A 292 -2.94 20.19 -20.66
CA ARG A 292 -2.59 20.51 -19.25
C ARG A 292 -3.64 20.03 -18.27
N LEU A 293 -4.92 20.24 -18.59
CA LEU A 293 -6.03 19.72 -17.78
C LEU A 293 -5.98 18.20 -17.73
N LEU A 294 -5.76 17.52 -18.85
CA LEU A 294 -5.61 16.07 -18.91
C LEU A 294 -4.46 15.59 -18.02
N ALA A 295 -3.28 16.20 -18.16
CA ALA A 295 -2.11 15.87 -17.35
C ALA A 295 -2.38 16.08 -15.84
N ALA A 296 -2.96 17.22 -15.47
CA ALA A 296 -3.32 17.51 -14.09
C ALA A 296 -4.33 16.49 -13.54
N THR A 297 -5.32 16.09 -14.35
CA THR A 297 -6.34 15.10 -13.96
C THR A 297 -5.71 13.74 -13.71
N LEU A 298 -4.78 13.30 -14.56
CA LEU A 298 -4.05 12.04 -14.39
C LEU A 298 -3.17 12.04 -13.14
N VAL A 299 -2.51 13.16 -12.84
CA VAL A 299 -1.68 13.30 -11.64
C VAL A 299 -2.55 13.26 -10.37
N LEU A 300 -3.68 13.96 -10.38
CA LEU A 300 -4.65 13.91 -9.28
C LEU A 300 -5.16 12.49 -9.05
N ASP A 301 -5.50 11.77 -10.12
CA ASP A 301 -5.94 10.38 -10.06
C ASP A 301 -4.87 9.46 -9.42
N GLY A 302 -3.61 9.61 -9.85
CA GLY A 302 -2.48 8.90 -9.26
C GLY A 302 -2.28 9.19 -7.76
N CYS A 303 -2.47 10.46 -7.36
CA CYS A 303 -2.38 10.86 -5.95
C CYS A 303 -3.53 10.30 -5.11
N LEU A 304 -4.74 10.24 -5.65
CA LEU A 304 -5.90 9.61 -5.00
C LEU A 304 -5.66 8.11 -4.80
N GLY A 305 -5.15 7.42 -5.82
CA GLY A 305 -4.78 6.00 -5.73
C GLY A 305 -3.71 5.75 -4.65
N LEU A 306 -2.67 6.57 -4.61
CA LEU A 306 -1.63 6.48 -3.56
C LEU A 306 -2.22 6.71 -2.17
N THR A 307 -3.12 7.67 -2.01
CA THR A 307 -3.76 7.98 -0.71
C THR A 307 -4.48 6.77 -0.12
N VAL A 308 -5.09 5.92 -0.95
CA VAL A 308 -5.72 4.67 -0.49
C VAL A 308 -4.69 3.71 0.11
N ILE A 309 -3.52 3.59 -0.52
CA ILE A 309 -2.40 2.79 0.01
C ILE A 309 -1.94 3.34 1.36
N ILE A 310 -1.89 4.67 1.50
CA ILE A 310 -1.54 5.33 2.77
C ILE A 310 -2.58 4.97 3.84
N PHE A 311 -3.87 5.15 3.55
CA PHE A 311 -4.94 4.81 4.49
C PHE A 311 -4.92 3.34 4.86
N TYR A 312 -4.59 2.45 3.93
CA TYR A 312 -4.40 1.04 4.25
C TYR A 312 -3.25 0.83 5.26
N VAL A 313 -2.08 1.41 4.99
CA VAL A 313 -0.91 1.28 5.85
C VAL A 313 -1.18 1.86 7.24
N VAL A 314 -1.90 2.99 7.31
CA VAL A 314 -2.27 3.66 8.56
C VAL A 314 -3.35 2.89 9.31
N GLY A 315 -4.44 2.50 8.63
CA GLY A 315 -5.59 1.79 9.19
C GLY A 315 -5.23 0.43 9.79
N ARG A 316 -4.14 -0.21 9.32
CA ARG A 316 -3.55 -1.41 9.93
C ARG A 316 -3.07 -1.20 11.39
N ARG A 317 -3.10 0.04 11.91
CA ARG A 317 -2.80 0.37 13.31
C ARG A 317 -3.99 0.15 14.26
N GLY A 318 -5.23 0.08 13.78
CA GLY A 318 -6.40 0.30 14.64
C GLY A 318 -7.20 -0.94 15.06
N ALA A 319 -6.76 -2.15 14.74
CA ALA A 319 -7.49 -3.36 15.13
C ALA A 319 -6.61 -4.39 15.85
N THR A 320 -5.62 -3.94 16.63
CA THR A 320 -5.62 -4.47 17.99
C THR A 320 -6.93 -3.99 18.57
N LYS A 321 -8.00 -4.79 18.41
CA LYS A 321 -9.10 -4.69 19.37
C LYS A 321 -8.35 -4.68 20.70
N ASP A 322 -8.46 -3.63 21.49
CA ASP A 322 -8.23 -3.81 22.91
C ASP A 322 -9.26 -4.87 23.26
N TRP A 323 -8.81 -6.12 23.47
CA TRP A 323 -9.70 -7.13 23.98
C TRP A 323 -9.88 -6.68 25.41
N ILE A 324 -10.84 -5.78 25.62
CA ILE A 324 -11.32 -5.47 26.95
C ILE A 324 -11.87 -6.81 27.41
N VAL A 325 -11.08 -7.53 28.20
CA VAL A 325 -11.49 -8.81 28.76
C VAL A 325 -12.58 -8.45 29.77
N THR A 326 -13.83 -8.45 29.29
CA THR A 326 -15.00 -8.05 30.09
C THR A 326 -15.29 -9.07 31.19
N GLY A 327 -14.76 -10.28 31.07
CA GLY A 327 -14.75 -11.26 32.15
C GLY A 327 -14.04 -12.55 31.80
N ALA A 328 -13.81 -13.36 32.84
CA ALA A 328 -13.30 -14.72 32.74
C ALA A 328 -14.29 -15.71 33.35
N THR A 329 -14.50 -16.84 32.69
CA THR A 329 -15.27 -17.94 33.25
C THR A 329 -14.37 -18.72 34.20
N LEU A 330 -14.65 -18.63 35.51
CA LEU A 330 -13.89 -19.34 36.54
C LEU A 330 -14.81 -20.29 37.32
N THR A 331 -14.23 -21.38 37.80
CA THR A 331 -14.90 -22.29 38.72
C THR A 331 -14.60 -21.83 40.15
N CYS A 332 -15.65 -21.61 40.97
CA CYS A 332 -15.45 -21.24 42.37
C CYS A 332 -14.69 -22.36 43.11
N PRO A 333 -13.56 -22.05 43.78
CA PRO A 333 -12.76 -23.07 44.47
C PRO A 333 -13.48 -23.69 45.68
N ARG A 334 -14.46 -22.98 46.26
CA ARG A 334 -15.18 -23.44 47.45
C ARG A 334 -16.36 -24.35 47.14
N CYS A 335 -17.17 -24.02 46.12
CA CYS A 335 -18.41 -24.75 45.82
C CYS A 335 -18.44 -25.45 44.46
N GLY A 336 -17.39 -25.29 43.64
CA GLY A 336 -17.28 -25.93 42.32
C GLY A 336 -18.20 -25.36 41.24
N LYS A 337 -19.01 -24.33 41.53
CA LYS A 337 -19.91 -23.74 40.55
C LYS A 337 -19.15 -22.82 39.59
N LYS A 338 -19.43 -22.95 38.29
CA LYS A 338 -18.89 -22.05 37.25
C LYS A 338 -19.66 -20.73 37.26
N ALA A 339 -18.93 -19.63 37.22
CA ALA A 339 -19.48 -18.28 37.10
C ALA A 339 -18.59 -17.43 36.17
N ILE A 340 -19.18 -16.40 35.55
CA ILE A 340 -18.45 -15.42 34.76
C ILE A 340 -18.16 -14.24 35.69
N PHE A 341 -16.90 -13.92 35.88
CA PHE A 341 -16.45 -12.82 36.72
C PHE A 341 -15.90 -11.70 35.84
N SER A 342 -16.39 -10.48 36.01
CA SER A 342 -15.77 -9.29 35.42
C SER A 342 -14.52 -8.87 36.19
N THR A 343 -13.77 -7.91 35.66
CA THR A 343 -12.63 -7.31 36.38
C THR A 343 -13.12 -6.64 37.66
N GLY A 344 -12.47 -6.91 38.80
CA GLY A 344 -12.86 -6.40 40.11
C GLY A 344 -13.15 -7.51 41.12
N GLU A 345 -13.77 -7.13 42.24
CA GLU A 345 -14.14 -8.05 43.30
C GLU A 345 -15.61 -8.47 43.17
N HIS A 346 -15.85 -9.78 43.20
CA HIS A 346 -17.18 -10.35 42.98
C HIS A 346 -17.44 -11.52 43.93
N PRO A 347 -18.55 -11.51 44.70
CA PRO A 347 -18.94 -12.65 45.52
C PRO A 347 -19.53 -13.78 44.67
N CYS A 348 -19.22 -15.03 45.02
CA CYS A 348 -19.83 -16.20 44.42
C CYS A 348 -21.31 -16.28 44.78
N SER A 349 -22.18 -16.33 43.77
CA SER A 349 -23.64 -16.36 43.94
C SER A 349 -24.18 -17.58 44.71
N SER A 350 -23.39 -18.65 44.87
CA SER A 350 -23.82 -19.84 45.60
C SER A 350 -23.26 -19.96 47.02
N CYS A 351 -22.06 -19.47 47.31
CA CYS A 351 -21.43 -19.68 48.62
C CYS A 351 -20.87 -18.40 49.28
N GLY A 352 -21.04 -17.24 48.65
CA GLY A 352 -20.55 -15.95 49.16
C GLY A 352 -19.03 -15.77 49.11
N PHE A 353 -18.26 -16.71 48.54
CA PHE A 353 -16.80 -16.57 48.44
C PHE A 353 -16.42 -15.41 47.51
N HIS A 354 -15.64 -14.45 48.00
CA HIS A 354 -15.18 -13.29 47.24
C HIS A 354 -14.01 -13.66 46.32
N VAL A 355 -14.14 -13.35 45.03
CA VAL A 355 -13.11 -13.54 44.01
C VAL A 355 -12.66 -12.18 43.51
N LEU A 356 -11.38 -11.87 43.62
CA LEU A 356 -10.77 -10.68 43.02
C LEU A 356 -10.14 -11.06 41.68
N LEU A 357 -10.68 -10.54 40.59
CA LEU A 357 -10.15 -10.75 39.24
C LEU A 357 -9.47 -9.47 38.74
N ALA A 358 -8.17 -9.52 38.54
CA ALA A 358 -7.41 -8.44 37.93
C ALA A 358 -6.69 -8.94 36.68
N PHE A 359 -7.00 -8.38 35.52
CA PHE A 359 -6.20 -8.58 34.32
C PHE A 359 -5.03 -7.62 34.37
N ARG A 360 -3.81 -8.16 34.32
CA ARG A 360 -2.60 -7.37 34.17
C ARG A 360 -2.02 -7.67 32.82
N ASP A 361 -1.78 -6.61 32.05
CA ASP A 361 -0.91 -6.74 30.89
C ASP A 361 0.50 -7.05 31.40
N GLU A 362 1.12 -8.11 30.88
CA GLU A 362 2.52 -8.38 31.20
C GLU A 362 3.37 -7.25 30.62
N LYS A 363 3.78 -6.34 31.50
CA LYS A 363 4.68 -5.23 31.19
C LYS A 363 6.03 -5.48 31.85
N CYS A 364 7.09 -5.10 31.16
CA CYS A 364 8.43 -5.14 31.71
C CYS A 364 8.50 -4.30 33.00
N SER A 365 8.96 -4.91 34.10
CA SER A 365 9.03 -4.27 35.42
C SER A 365 9.87 -2.99 35.44
N ARG A 366 10.86 -2.87 34.55
CA ARG A 366 11.75 -1.71 34.48
C ARG A 366 11.24 -0.57 33.60
N CYS A 367 10.71 -0.88 32.42
CA CYS A 367 10.39 0.14 31.40
C CYS A 367 8.92 0.17 30.98
N GLN A 368 8.07 -0.67 31.58
CA GLN A 368 6.64 -0.77 31.29
C GLN A 368 6.28 -1.15 29.84
N HIS A 369 7.27 -1.59 29.04
CA HIS A 369 7.05 -2.11 27.69
C HIS A 369 6.21 -3.38 27.73
N ASP A 370 5.24 -3.52 26.83
CA ASP A 370 4.42 -4.72 26.70
C ASP A 370 5.29 -5.91 26.27
N VAL A 371 5.28 -6.98 27.06
CA VAL A 371 6.08 -8.19 26.80
C VAL A 371 5.23 -9.41 26.50
N GLN A 372 3.91 -9.28 26.35
CA GLN A 372 2.98 -10.40 26.10
C GLN A 372 3.31 -11.23 24.85
N HIS A 373 4.06 -10.66 23.92
CA HIS A 373 4.44 -11.31 22.67
C HIS A 373 5.89 -11.79 22.62
N LEU A 374 6.67 -11.58 23.69
CA LEU A 374 8.01 -12.12 23.77
C LEU A 374 7.97 -13.58 24.22
N PRO A 375 8.70 -14.50 23.53
CA PRO A 375 8.84 -15.86 24.02
C PRO A 375 9.53 -15.86 25.38
N ALA A 376 9.06 -16.72 26.29
CA ALA A 376 9.62 -16.89 27.63
C ALA A 376 11.15 -16.93 27.64
N GLY A 377 11.77 -16.16 28.55
CA GLY A 377 13.23 -16.09 28.72
C GLY A 377 13.94 -15.11 27.79
N ASN A 378 13.26 -14.45 26.86
CA ASN A 378 13.88 -13.37 26.09
C ASN A 378 13.98 -12.07 26.91
N PRO A 379 15.09 -11.33 26.79
CA PRO A 379 15.22 -10.02 27.41
C PRO A 379 14.28 -9.00 26.76
N CYS A 380 13.78 -8.07 27.58
CA CYS A 380 12.98 -6.95 27.14
C CYS A 380 13.73 -6.15 26.07
N PRO A 381 13.10 -5.85 24.91
CA PRO A 381 13.78 -5.23 23.79
C PRO A 381 14.16 -3.77 24.02
N GLU A 382 13.53 -3.09 24.99
CA GLU A 382 13.80 -1.69 25.31
C GLU A 382 14.91 -1.54 26.36
N CYS A 383 14.90 -2.37 27.41
CA CYS A 383 15.82 -2.20 28.55
C CYS A 383 16.78 -3.36 28.80
N GLY A 384 16.68 -4.45 28.03
CA GLY A 384 17.53 -5.64 28.14
C GLY A 384 17.27 -6.52 29.37
N LEU A 385 16.32 -6.18 30.25
CA LEU A 385 16.00 -6.98 31.42
C LEU A 385 15.39 -8.31 31.00
N ALA A 386 15.93 -9.43 31.48
CA ALA A 386 15.34 -10.76 31.28
C ALA A 386 13.88 -10.74 31.79
N VAL A 387 12.93 -11.09 30.93
CA VAL A 387 11.54 -11.25 31.34
C VAL A 387 11.45 -12.58 32.07
N GLU A 388 11.52 -12.55 33.39
CA GLU A 388 11.18 -13.70 34.22
C GLU A 388 9.71 -14.04 33.98
N ASN A 389 9.41 -15.33 33.77
CA ASN A 389 8.04 -15.79 33.58
C ASN A 389 7.20 -15.44 34.81
N SER A 390 6.53 -14.30 34.76
CA SER A 390 5.70 -13.76 35.84
C SER A 390 4.67 -14.78 36.30
N ALA A 391 4.13 -15.56 35.37
CA ALA A 391 3.16 -16.62 35.65
C ALA A 391 3.66 -17.66 36.69
N ALA A 392 4.96 -17.97 36.72
CA ALA A 392 5.54 -18.89 37.70
C ALA A 392 5.71 -18.23 39.08
N SER A 393 6.09 -16.95 39.10
CA SER A 393 6.30 -16.20 40.34
C SER A 393 4.99 -15.89 41.08
N TYR A 394 3.88 -15.72 40.36
CA TYR A 394 2.56 -15.47 40.99
C TYR A 394 1.91 -16.72 41.61
N LEU A 395 2.21 -17.92 41.10
CA LEU A 395 1.74 -19.17 41.73
C LEU A 395 2.43 -19.45 43.08
N LEU A 396 3.63 -18.92 43.30
CA LEU A 396 4.40 -19.10 44.53
C LEU A 396 4.13 -18.01 45.58
N ALA A 397 3.67 -16.82 45.18
CA ALA A 397 3.32 -15.75 46.13
C ALA A 397 1.99 -16.01 46.87
N GLY A 398 1.12 -16.87 46.36
CA GLY A 398 -0.17 -17.21 46.98
C GLY A 398 -0.10 -18.26 48.09
N THR A 399 1.03 -18.94 48.29
CA THR A 399 1.15 -20.07 49.23
C THR A 399 1.91 -19.74 50.52
N THR A 400 2.41 -18.50 50.68
CA THR A 400 3.19 -18.11 51.87
C THR A 400 2.41 -17.24 52.87
N GLY A 401 1.13 -16.99 52.64
CA GLY A 401 0.23 -16.47 53.67
C GLY A 401 -0.15 -17.58 54.65
N THR A 402 0.49 -17.64 55.81
CA THR A 402 -0.01 -18.40 56.96
C THR A 402 -1.41 -17.89 57.30
N ILE A 403 -2.42 -18.71 56.99
CA ILE A 403 -3.80 -18.47 57.41
C ILE A 403 -3.85 -18.83 58.89
N ASP A 404 -3.69 -17.84 59.77
CA ASP A 404 -4.10 -17.97 61.16
C ASP A 404 -5.62 -18.12 61.16
N ALA A 405 -6.09 -19.34 61.45
CA ALA A 405 -7.50 -19.62 61.63
C ALA A 405 -7.99 -18.85 62.88
N PRO A 406 -9.02 -17.99 62.78
CA PRO A 406 -9.67 -17.47 63.97
C PRO A 406 -10.37 -18.62 64.70
N ALA A 407 -10.12 -18.71 66.00
CA ALA A 407 -10.70 -19.68 66.93
C ALA A 407 -12.22 -19.56 67.05
#